data_AF-A0A1G2BTF8-F1
#
_entry.id   AF-A0A1G2BTF8-F1
#
_cell.length_a   1.000
_cell.length_b   1.000
_cell.length_c   1.000
_cell.angle_alpha   90.00
_cell.angle_beta   90.00
_cell.angle_gamma   90.00
#
_symmetry.space_group_name_H-M   'P 1'
#
loop_
_entity.id
_entity.type
_entity.pdbx_description
1 polymer ?
#
loop_
_entity_poly.entity_id
_entity_poly.type
_entity_poly.pdbx_seq_one_letter_code
_entity_poly.pdbx_strand_id
1 'polypeptide(L)'
;NGQEAARWPYAEITRTGKEPLRLGAYGSFGKAGSFFNGTMAMPVVYDRALTPDEIQERYQAQDIQPPKGKHVLAAWPLDEEDGDVIHDVSGNGHDGRIINHATWQVGGPRFNPDVPRFGYDPKSDPTRGHGLRFAQDDLVDCGWTSTIHWTIPASLKTGVYVLRLQSGGFYHHVPFIVRRGHGQEPATIAVIASTNTWWAYNIVKFPFSEPGLSHNGNNFLPIRGTPWHSFYQNHSSGQGNYYVGLRTPNPSSDPYFNKGEPDGVAHLLAAERPLYNWLDQQGYEYEILAQTDIDKEPNILEGRSVVIIIGHSEYWSADEYRAIEAYMNNGGRLVVLSGNVMFWIVSFDEHYQVMEGRKVDAPGARVASDRHGERFHLDGQAGGLMREVGYPGWELTGLECVGWFEHLAEPNGQFGSFVVEAADHPLFSGTSLNKGDEFGLGAVGHEYDALPSTVEAVSKTLPLLGPIPKNPEGVTVLARTKLRTLGKSMTTIDWWGRRVSTPPDFSSEVILWERPEGGTVFNLGSIRSAVAFSDPKFGVLFANVLERFGVRPTSVSTHLVAASAADLDGDGIVGFSDFVAFAAAFEKRAAAADVNGDGTVTFADFLYLAQYFGQRVEAVKPAG
;
A
#
# COMPACT_ATOMS: atom_id res chain seq x y z
N ASN A 1 -39.85 14.49 10.65
CA ASN A 1 -41.12 13.77 10.89
C ASN A 1 -42.23 14.18 9.89
N GLY A 2 -41.90 14.71 8.71
CA GLY A 2 -42.91 15.17 7.74
C GLY A 2 -43.59 16.52 8.07
N GLN A 3 -43.25 17.16 9.20
CA GLN A 3 -43.80 18.46 9.55
C GLN A 3 -43.14 19.59 8.77
N GLU A 4 -43.95 20.58 8.36
CA GLU A 4 -43.47 21.82 7.77
C GLU A 4 -42.58 22.56 8.78
N ALA A 5 -41.29 22.68 8.46
CA ALA A 5 -40.31 23.34 9.34
C ALA A 5 -40.22 24.85 9.09
N ALA A 6 -40.50 25.30 7.86
CA ALA A 6 -40.49 26.71 7.50
C ALA A 6 -41.31 26.95 6.22
N ARG A 7 -41.92 28.14 6.12
CA ARG A 7 -42.55 28.66 4.92
C ARG A 7 -42.27 30.16 4.83
N TRP A 8 -41.86 30.60 3.64
CA TRP A 8 -41.60 32.01 3.38
C TRP A 8 -42.38 32.45 2.14
N PRO A 9 -43.07 33.59 2.19
CA PRO A 9 -43.69 34.14 1.00
C PRO A 9 -42.59 34.59 0.03
N TYR A 10 -42.62 34.07 -1.20
CA TYR A 10 -41.76 34.49 -2.29
C TYR A 10 -42.65 35.09 -3.39
N ALA A 11 -42.52 36.39 -3.62
CA ALA A 11 -43.40 37.16 -4.53
C ALA A 11 -42.73 37.48 -5.88
N GLU A 12 -41.47 37.11 -6.05
CA GLU A 12 -40.74 37.35 -7.30
C GLU A 12 -40.97 36.21 -8.29
N ILE A 13 -40.88 36.55 -9.58
CA ILE A 13 -40.90 35.56 -10.65
C ILE A 13 -39.61 34.75 -10.57
N THR A 14 -39.71 33.47 -10.21
CA THR A 14 -38.58 32.54 -10.33
C THR A 14 -38.20 32.39 -11.80
N ARG A 15 -36.97 32.76 -12.13
CA ARG A 15 -36.39 32.48 -13.44
C ARG A 15 -35.58 31.20 -13.34
N THR A 16 -35.70 30.31 -14.31
CA THR A 16 -34.82 29.16 -14.42
C THR A 16 -33.37 29.64 -14.49
N GLY A 17 -32.53 29.14 -13.58
CA GLY A 17 -31.09 29.35 -13.66
C GLY A 17 -30.54 28.81 -14.98
N LYS A 18 -29.42 29.35 -15.46
CA LYS A 18 -28.72 28.82 -16.65
C LYS A 18 -27.94 27.54 -16.36
N GLU A 19 -27.85 27.18 -15.09
CA GLU A 19 -27.04 26.10 -14.57
C GLU A 19 -27.87 24.81 -14.48
N PRO A 20 -27.26 23.62 -14.72
CA PRO A 20 -27.93 22.35 -14.47
C PRO A 20 -28.38 22.23 -13.01
N LEU A 21 -29.49 21.51 -12.80
CA LEU A 21 -29.88 21.06 -11.46
C LEU A 21 -28.72 20.27 -10.85
N ARG A 22 -28.43 20.53 -9.58
CA ARG A 22 -27.40 19.82 -8.83
C ARG A 22 -28.02 19.24 -7.56
N LEU A 23 -27.80 17.96 -7.35
CA LEU A 23 -28.04 17.30 -6.08
C LEU A 23 -26.75 17.38 -5.27
N GLY A 24 -26.82 17.85 -4.03
CA GLY A 24 -25.65 17.93 -3.14
C GLY A 24 -24.70 19.12 -3.36
N ALA A 25 -25.02 20.07 -4.24
CA ALA A 25 -24.23 21.30 -4.41
C ALA A 25 -25.06 22.46 -4.96
N TYR A 26 -24.58 23.69 -4.74
CA TYR A 26 -25.08 24.88 -5.41
C TYR A 26 -24.32 25.12 -6.73
N GLY A 27 -25.06 25.47 -7.78
CA GLY A 27 -24.53 25.76 -9.11
C GLY A 27 -24.48 27.25 -9.43
N SER A 28 -23.32 27.78 -9.83
CA SER A 28 -23.20 29.17 -10.27
C SER A 28 -22.00 29.39 -11.19
N PHE A 29 -22.22 30.09 -12.31
CA PHE A 29 -21.19 30.43 -13.30
C PHE A 29 -20.40 29.20 -13.82
N GLY A 30 -21.09 28.09 -14.08
CA GLY A 30 -20.52 26.81 -14.50
C GLY A 30 -19.75 26.07 -13.39
N LYS A 31 -19.76 26.57 -12.15
CA LYS A 31 -19.04 25.98 -11.01
C LYS A 31 -20.01 25.39 -9.99
N ALA A 32 -19.54 24.39 -9.25
CA ALA A 32 -20.19 23.89 -8.05
C ALA A 32 -19.56 24.53 -6.80
N GLY A 33 -20.39 24.83 -5.80
CA GLY A 33 -19.97 25.34 -4.49
C GLY A 33 -21.05 25.06 -3.44
N SER A 34 -20.83 25.48 -2.19
CA SER A 34 -21.75 25.22 -1.08
C SER A 34 -22.22 23.76 -1.01
N PHE A 35 -21.25 22.85 -1.01
CA PHE A 35 -21.47 21.42 -1.06
C PHE A 35 -22.22 20.91 0.19
N PHE A 36 -23.10 19.95 -0.04
CA PHE A 36 -23.79 19.20 1.00
C PHE A 36 -22.88 18.10 1.54
N ASN A 37 -22.91 17.90 2.86
CA ASN A 37 -22.21 16.81 3.52
C ASN A 37 -23.25 15.94 4.22
N GLY A 38 -23.55 14.77 3.67
CA GLY A 38 -24.60 13.90 4.20
C GLY A 38 -25.15 12.93 3.17
N THR A 39 -26.13 12.13 3.60
CA THR A 39 -26.80 11.14 2.76
C THR A 39 -28.10 11.71 2.20
N MET A 40 -28.32 11.51 0.91
CA MET A 40 -29.58 11.79 0.23
C MET A 40 -30.26 10.47 -0.11
N ALA A 41 -31.58 10.44 0.00
CA ALA A 41 -32.41 9.32 -0.43
C ALA A 41 -33.61 9.87 -1.22
N MET A 42 -33.93 9.19 -2.31
CA MET A 42 -35.07 9.46 -3.21
C MET A 42 -35.45 10.94 -3.42
N PRO A 43 -34.55 11.77 -3.97
CA PRO A 43 -34.90 13.14 -4.38
C PRO A 43 -35.97 13.12 -5.48
N VAL A 44 -36.97 14.00 -5.35
CA VAL A 44 -38.10 14.10 -6.29
C VAL A 44 -38.47 15.54 -6.51
N VAL A 45 -38.78 15.89 -7.75
CA VAL A 45 -39.26 17.20 -8.18
C VAL A 45 -40.69 17.06 -8.70
N TYR A 46 -41.57 17.96 -8.27
CA TYR A 46 -42.97 18.05 -8.72
C TYR A 46 -43.22 19.35 -9.47
N ASP A 47 -44.19 19.35 -10.39
CA ASP A 47 -44.64 20.54 -11.12
C ASP A 47 -45.63 21.42 -10.33
N ARG A 48 -45.91 21.03 -9.08
CA ARG A 48 -46.89 21.65 -8.19
C ARG A 48 -46.45 21.60 -6.74
N ALA A 49 -47.10 22.41 -5.91
CA ALA A 49 -47.00 22.28 -4.47
C ALA A 49 -47.68 20.99 -3.98
N LEU A 50 -47.04 20.30 -3.04
CA LEU A 50 -47.62 19.17 -2.32
C LEU A 50 -48.48 19.66 -1.15
N THR A 51 -49.53 18.92 -0.82
CA THR A 51 -50.30 19.13 0.41
C THR A 51 -49.53 18.62 1.63
N PRO A 52 -49.85 19.08 2.85
CA PRO A 52 -49.27 18.52 4.07
C PRO A 52 -49.43 17.00 4.19
N ASP A 53 -50.58 16.46 3.78
CA ASP A 53 -50.85 15.01 3.81
C ASP A 53 -49.94 14.26 2.84
N GLU A 54 -49.74 14.77 1.62
CA GLU A 54 -48.82 14.18 0.63
C GLU A 54 -47.37 14.18 1.13
N ILE A 55 -46.93 15.23 1.82
CA ILE A 55 -45.60 15.30 2.45
C ILE A 55 -45.49 14.25 3.57
N GLN A 56 -46.53 14.10 4.38
CA GLN A 56 -46.55 13.14 5.49
C GLN A 56 -46.55 11.69 4.98
N GLU A 57 -47.33 11.39 3.93
CA GLU A 57 -47.36 10.09 3.25
C GLU A 57 -45.99 9.74 2.68
N ARG A 58 -45.32 10.70 2.01
CA ARG A 58 -43.95 10.49 1.52
C ARG A 58 -42.96 10.20 2.63
N TYR A 59 -43.02 10.97 3.73
CA TYR A 59 -42.17 10.72 4.88
C TYR A 59 -42.39 9.31 5.47
N GLN A 60 -43.64 8.85 5.54
CA GLN A 60 -43.97 7.50 6.04
C GLN A 60 -43.56 6.38 5.08
N ALA A 61 -43.46 6.66 3.78
CA ALA A 61 -43.03 5.68 2.78
C ALA A 61 -41.53 5.33 2.87
N GLN A 62 -40.72 6.18 3.54
CA GLN A 62 -39.29 5.95 3.80
C GLN A 62 -38.48 5.49 2.57
N ASP A 63 -38.76 6.09 1.41
CA ASP A 63 -38.00 5.91 0.18
C ASP A 63 -37.97 4.47 -0.39
N ILE A 64 -39.08 3.73 -0.25
CA ILE A 64 -39.20 2.37 -0.84
C ILE A 64 -39.80 2.40 -2.24
N GLN A 65 -40.74 3.29 -2.50
CA GLN A 65 -41.47 3.35 -3.78
C GLN A 65 -41.37 4.76 -4.36
N PRO A 66 -40.75 4.92 -5.54
CA PRO A 66 -40.74 6.19 -6.23
C PRO A 66 -42.16 6.67 -6.51
N PRO A 67 -42.45 7.97 -6.29
CA PRO A 67 -43.76 8.51 -6.61
C PRO A 67 -44.01 8.43 -8.12
N LYS A 68 -45.27 8.15 -8.48
CA LYS A 68 -45.70 8.00 -9.88
C LYS A 68 -46.74 9.06 -10.23
N GLY A 69 -46.83 9.39 -11.52
CA GLY A 69 -47.90 10.20 -12.08
C GLY A 69 -47.40 11.43 -12.83
N LYS A 70 -48.30 12.02 -13.62
CA LYS A 70 -48.01 13.13 -14.56
C LYS A 70 -47.45 14.42 -13.94
N HIS A 71 -47.49 14.54 -12.62
CA HIS A 71 -47.03 15.71 -11.86
C HIS A 71 -45.63 15.52 -11.25
N VAL A 72 -45.04 14.33 -11.40
CA VAL A 72 -43.64 14.06 -11.05
C VAL A 72 -42.79 14.49 -12.23
N LEU A 73 -41.97 15.53 -12.04
CA LEU A 73 -41.05 16.00 -13.06
C LEU A 73 -39.79 15.15 -13.12
N ALA A 74 -39.23 14.77 -11.97
CA ALA A 74 -38.08 13.89 -11.87
C ALA A 74 -38.11 13.13 -10.55
N ALA A 75 -37.64 11.88 -10.55
CA ALA A 75 -37.48 11.07 -9.35
C ALA A 75 -36.26 10.15 -9.52
N TRP A 76 -35.28 10.25 -8.62
CA TRP A 76 -34.10 9.38 -8.62
C TRP A 76 -34.16 8.47 -7.40
N PRO A 77 -34.44 7.16 -7.53
CA PRO A 77 -34.52 6.25 -6.39
C PRO A 77 -33.17 6.06 -5.70
N LEU A 78 -32.06 6.20 -6.46
CA LEU A 78 -30.69 5.95 -6.02
C LEU A 78 -30.45 4.47 -5.70
N ASP A 79 -31.13 3.57 -6.41
CA ASP A 79 -31.08 2.10 -6.26
C ASP A 79 -30.11 1.41 -7.23
N GLU A 80 -29.32 2.19 -7.97
CA GLU A 80 -28.24 1.68 -8.83
C GLU A 80 -27.11 1.05 -8.00
N GLU A 81 -26.83 1.63 -6.83
CA GLU A 81 -25.81 1.22 -5.85
C GLU A 81 -24.37 1.04 -6.35
N ASP A 82 -24.08 1.49 -7.58
CA ASP A 82 -22.77 1.59 -8.22
C ASP A 82 -22.84 2.56 -9.43
N GLY A 83 -21.69 2.95 -9.98
CA GLY A 83 -21.56 3.74 -11.19
C GLY A 83 -21.64 5.25 -10.97
N ASP A 84 -21.52 6.00 -12.07
CA ASP A 84 -21.58 7.48 -12.08
C ASP A 84 -22.89 8.03 -12.67
N VAL A 85 -23.86 7.18 -13.02
CA VAL A 85 -25.17 7.58 -13.56
C VAL A 85 -26.26 7.30 -12.53
N ILE A 86 -27.18 8.24 -12.37
CA ILE A 86 -28.40 8.06 -11.58
C ILE A 86 -29.63 8.21 -12.49
N HIS A 87 -30.56 7.27 -12.43
CA HIS A 87 -31.67 7.17 -13.37
C HIS A 87 -32.91 7.90 -12.87
N ASP A 88 -33.55 8.65 -13.77
CA ASP A 88 -34.84 9.27 -13.53
C ASP A 88 -35.99 8.32 -13.87
N VAL A 89 -36.69 7.85 -12.85
CA VAL A 89 -37.82 6.93 -13.02
C VAL A 89 -39.16 7.63 -13.28
N SER A 90 -39.17 8.97 -13.42
CA SER A 90 -40.39 9.73 -13.75
C SER A 90 -40.88 9.46 -15.18
N GLY A 91 -39.98 9.02 -16.07
CA GLY A 91 -40.24 8.85 -17.51
C GLY A 91 -39.93 10.10 -18.36
N ASN A 92 -39.38 11.17 -17.77
CA ASN A 92 -39.03 12.41 -18.48
C ASN A 92 -37.56 12.46 -18.93
N GLY A 93 -36.75 11.46 -18.59
CA GLY A 93 -35.37 11.32 -19.07
C GLY A 93 -34.40 12.32 -18.43
N HIS A 94 -34.61 12.65 -17.15
CA HIS A 94 -33.72 13.54 -16.40
C HIS A 94 -32.64 12.77 -15.63
N ASP A 95 -31.99 11.82 -16.29
CA ASP A 95 -30.87 11.08 -15.72
C ASP A 95 -29.76 12.06 -15.27
N GLY A 96 -29.15 11.75 -14.13
CA GLY A 96 -28.07 12.52 -13.54
C GLY A 96 -26.72 11.86 -13.72
N ARG A 97 -25.66 12.63 -13.48
CA ARG A 97 -24.29 12.15 -13.43
C ARG A 97 -23.61 12.59 -12.14
N ILE A 98 -22.96 11.65 -11.46
CA ILE A 98 -22.14 11.88 -10.28
C ILE A 98 -20.80 12.49 -10.70
N ILE A 99 -20.37 13.53 -10.00
CA ILE A 99 -19.10 14.23 -10.25
C ILE A 99 -18.22 14.07 -9.01
N ASN A 100 -16.95 13.71 -9.22
CA ASN A 100 -15.95 13.44 -8.16
C ASN A 100 -16.25 12.26 -7.22
N HIS A 101 -17.13 11.35 -7.63
CA HIS A 101 -17.61 10.21 -6.83
C HIS A 101 -18.62 10.61 -5.73
N ALA A 102 -19.32 9.61 -5.20
CA ALA A 102 -20.16 9.68 -4.01
C ALA A 102 -20.21 8.27 -3.37
N THR A 103 -20.53 8.16 -2.09
CA THR A 103 -20.54 6.86 -1.42
C THR A 103 -21.86 6.12 -1.64
N TRP A 104 -21.80 5.05 -2.44
CA TRP A 104 -22.86 4.05 -2.61
C TRP A 104 -22.83 2.99 -1.50
N GLN A 105 -23.74 2.01 -1.58
CA GLN A 105 -23.94 0.95 -0.58
C GLN A 105 -24.32 1.51 0.81
N VAL A 106 -24.97 2.67 0.85
CA VAL A 106 -25.51 3.29 2.07
C VAL A 106 -27.00 2.98 2.18
N GLY A 107 -27.44 2.52 3.37
CA GLY A 107 -28.86 2.24 3.60
C GLY A 107 -29.71 3.50 3.56
N GLY A 108 -30.95 3.38 3.08
CA GLY A 108 -31.94 4.45 3.07
C GLY A 108 -32.57 4.70 4.45
N PRO A 109 -33.57 5.59 4.56
CA PRO A 109 -34.15 5.99 5.86
C PRO A 109 -34.86 4.89 6.66
N ARG A 110 -35.15 3.73 6.04
CA ARG A 110 -35.71 2.56 6.73
C ARG A 110 -34.65 1.58 7.22
N PHE A 111 -33.41 1.70 6.75
CA PHE A 111 -32.34 0.80 7.11
C PHE A 111 -32.20 0.70 8.64
N ASN A 112 -32.20 -0.54 9.15
CA ASN A 112 -31.89 -0.79 10.54
C ASN A 112 -30.36 -0.80 10.69
N PRO A 113 -29.73 0.19 11.36
CA PRO A 113 -28.27 0.24 11.49
C PRO A 113 -27.71 -0.86 12.39
N ASP A 114 -28.54 -1.54 13.19
CA ASP A 114 -28.15 -2.61 14.11
C ASP A 114 -27.83 -3.93 13.38
N VAL A 115 -26.89 -3.89 12.43
CA VAL A 115 -26.40 -5.07 11.74
C VAL A 115 -25.10 -5.59 12.37
N PRO A 116 -24.95 -6.92 12.52
CA PRO A 116 -23.75 -7.50 13.09
C PRO A 116 -22.55 -7.28 12.17
N ARG A 117 -21.33 -7.36 12.74
CA ARG A 117 -20.08 -7.37 11.95
C ARG A 117 -20.10 -8.47 10.90
N PHE A 118 -20.65 -9.65 11.21
CA PHE A 118 -20.66 -10.82 10.32
C PHE A 118 -22.08 -11.33 10.06
N GLY A 119 -22.31 -11.90 8.88
CA GLY A 119 -23.56 -12.60 8.53
C GLY A 119 -24.69 -11.73 7.99
N TYR A 120 -24.47 -10.42 7.84
CA TYR A 120 -25.38 -9.54 7.09
C TYR A 120 -25.00 -9.52 5.61
N ASP A 121 -25.98 -9.51 4.71
CA ASP A 121 -25.80 -9.36 3.26
C ASP A 121 -26.81 -8.31 2.74
N PRO A 122 -26.34 -7.13 2.27
CA PRO A 122 -27.22 -6.05 1.82
C PRO A 122 -28.08 -6.44 0.63
N LYS A 123 -27.64 -7.37 -0.24
CA LYS A 123 -28.42 -7.82 -1.41
C LYS A 123 -29.66 -8.62 -1.00
N SER A 124 -29.65 -9.17 0.22
CA SER A 124 -30.74 -9.98 0.77
C SER A 124 -31.69 -9.21 1.68
N ASP A 125 -31.41 -7.94 1.99
CA ASP A 125 -32.26 -7.09 2.85
C ASP A 125 -33.20 -6.22 2.00
N PRO A 126 -34.47 -6.62 1.77
CA PRO A 126 -35.40 -5.84 0.97
C PRO A 126 -35.89 -4.57 1.69
N THR A 127 -35.51 -4.38 2.96
CA THR A 127 -35.98 -3.26 3.80
C THR A 127 -34.95 -2.16 3.98
N ARG A 128 -33.71 -2.37 3.52
CA ARG A 128 -32.64 -1.39 3.69
C ARG A 128 -32.92 -0.06 3.01
N GLY A 129 -33.60 -0.06 1.86
CA GLY A 129 -33.69 1.11 0.99
C GLY A 129 -32.30 1.62 0.57
N HIS A 130 -32.26 2.77 -0.12
CA HIS A 130 -31.03 3.23 -0.75
C HIS A 130 -30.72 4.68 -0.41
N GLY A 131 -29.43 4.95 -0.24
CA GLY A 131 -28.90 6.28 -0.01
C GLY A 131 -27.59 6.50 -0.76
N LEU A 132 -27.38 7.75 -1.17
CA LEU A 132 -26.12 8.21 -1.75
C LEU A 132 -25.53 9.28 -0.84
N ARG A 133 -24.32 9.03 -0.33
CA ARG A 133 -23.65 9.95 0.60
C ARG A 133 -22.63 10.82 -0.13
N PHE A 134 -22.75 12.12 0.08
CA PHE A 134 -21.88 13.15 -0.50
C PHE A 134 -20.94 13.70 0.56
N ALA A 135 -19.67 13.88 0.20
CA ALA A 135 -18.71 14.69 0.93
C ALA A 135 -18.18 15.82 0.05
N GLN A 136 -18.04 17.02 0.62
CA GLN A 136 -17.58 18.20 -0.10
C GLN A 136 -16.14 18.11 -0.65
N ASP A 137 -15.38 17.15 -0.15
CA ASP A 137 -13.97 16.94 -0.42
C ASP A 137 -13.71 15.55 -1.05
N ASP A 138 -14.74 14.92 -1.60
CA ASP A 138 -14.59 13.82 -2.55
C ASP A 138 -13.81 14.30 -3.79
N LEU A 139 -12.74 13.57 -4.15
CA LEU A 139 -11.91 13.86 -5.32
C LEU A 139 -11.16 12.59 -5.76
N VAL A 140 -11.58 12.02 -6.88
CA VAL A 140 -10.97 10.81 -7.46
C VAL A 140 -10.18 11.05 -8.75
N ASP A 141 -10.46 12.15 -9.45
CA ASP A 141 -9.72 12.62 -10.63
C ASP A 141 -9.60 14.14 -10.57
N CYS A 142 -8.38 14.68 -10.70
CA CYS A 142 -8.17 16.13 -10.72
C CYS A 142 -8.76 16.82 -11.96
N GLY A 143 -9.05 16.08 -13.03
CA GLY A 143 -9.58 16.63 -14.29
C GLY A 143 -8.61 17.59 -14.97
N TRP A 144 -7.31 17.50 -14.67
CA TRP A 144 -6.30 18.38 -15.26
C TRP A 144 -6.04 18.04 -16.72
N THR A 145 -5.75 19.07 -17.52
CA THR A 145 -5.27 18.88 -18.89
C THR A 145 -3.82 18.39 -18.86
N SER A 146 -3.53 17.33 -19.61
CA SER A 146 -2.15 16.84 -19.79
C SER A 146 -1.26 17.93 -20.41
N THR A 147 -0.06 18.10 -19.85
CA THR A 147 0.92 19.10 -20.31
C THR A 147 2.17 18.49 -20.94
N ILE A 148 2.51 17.25 -20.58
CA ILE A 148 3.70 16.54 -21.04
C ILE A 148 3.30 15.12 -21.44
N HIS A 149 3.75 14.68 -22.61
CA HIS A 149 3.60 13.31 -23.09
C HIS A 149 4.98 12.72 -23.38
N TRP A 150 5.21 11.48 -22.96
CA TRP A 150 6.44 10.77 -23.23
C TRP A 150 6.14 9.31 -23.57
N THR A 151 6.68 8.84 -24.69
CA THR A 151 6.58 7.43 -25.10
C THR A 151 7.79 6.68 -24.56
N ILE A 152 7.54 5.63 -23.79
CA ILE A 152 8.59 4.78 -23.20
C ILE A 152 9.36 4.08 -24.34
N PRO A 153 10.69 4.24 -24.44
CA PRO A 153 11.49 3.51 -25.41
C PRO A 153 11.46 1.99 -25.15
N ALA A 154 11.36 1.17 -26.20
CA ALA A 154 11.34 -0.29 -26.07
C ALA A 154 12.64 -0.88 -25.47
N SER A 155 13.73 -0.11 -25.51
CA SER A 155 15.02 -0.49 -24.92
C SER A 155 15.15 -0.12 -23.44
N LEU A 156 14.17 0.58 -22.87
CA LEU A 156 14.23 1.00 -21.48
C LEU A 156 14.08 -0.23 -20.57
N LYS A 157 14.98 -0.37 -19.59
CA LYS A 157 14.90 -1.48 -18.63
C LYS A 157 13.64 -1.32 -17.78
N THR A 158 13.05 -2.45 -17.41
CA THR A 158 12.02 -2.49 -16.36
C THR A 158 12.57 -1.94 -15.04
N GLY A 159 11.71 -1.32 -14.23
CA GLY A 159 12.09 -0.78 -12.92
C GLY A 159 11.17 0.36 -12.47
N VAL A 160 11.48 0.93 -11.30
CA VAL A 160 10.85 2.17 -10.83
C VAL A 160 11.60 3.37 -11.40
N TYR A 161 10.87 4.27 -12.05
CA TYR A 161 11.36 5.52 -12.60
C TYR A 161 10.66 6.69 -11.92
N VAL A 162 11.26 7.88 -12.04
CA VAL A 162 10.75 9.10 -11.42
C VAL A 162 10.76 10.21 -12.45
N LEU A 163 9.58 10.78 -12.72
CA LEU A 163 9.50 12.06 -13.42
C LEU A 163 9.73 13.17 -12.38
N ARG A 164 10.90 13.81 -12.46
CA ARG A 164 11.24 14.97 -11.61
C ARG A 164 10.80 16.26 -12.29
N LEU A 165 9.78 16.90 -11.73
CA LEU A 165 9.29 18.21 -12.14
C LEU A 165 10.00 19.30 -11.33
N GLN A 166 10.53 20.32 -11.99
CA GLN A 166 11.16 21.47 -11.35
C GLN A 166 10.37 22.74 -11.65
N SER A 167 9.96 23.46 -10.61
CA SER A 167 9.29 24.75 -10.75
C SER A 167 9.65 25.66 -9.59
N GLY A 168 10.01 26.91 -9.87
CA GLY A 168 10.29 27.92 -8.83
C GLY A 168 11.40 27.57 -7.82
N GLY A 169 12.33 26.66 -8.16
CA GLY A 169 13.38 26.18 -7.25
C GLY A 169 12.99 25.00 -6.36
N PHE A 170 11.82 24.41 -6.59
CA PHE A 170 11.31 23.23 -5.90
C PHE A 170 11.25 22.03 -6.85
N TYR A 171 11.35 20.82 -6.28
CA TYR A 171 11.13 19.57 -7.00
C TYR A 171 9.83 18.90 -6.54
N HIS A 172 9.16 18.28 -7.50
CA HIS A 172 8.10 17.31 -7.27
C HIS A 172 8.43 16.04 -8.05
N HIS A 173 8.27 14.89 -7.41
CA HIS A 173 8.58 13.59 -8.00
C HIS A 173 7.29 12.82 -8.25
N VAL A 174 7.14 12.32 -9.46
CA VAL A 174 6.05 11.43 -9.84
C VAL A 174 6.66 10.06 -10.16
N PRO A 175 6.66 9.11 -9.21
CA PRO A 175 7.14 7.77 -9.46
C PRO A 175 6.20 7.01 -10.41
N PHE A 176 6.76 6.15 -11.25
CA PHE A 176 6.02 5.23 -12.09
C PHE A 176 6.84 3.96 -12.35
N ILE A 177 6.15 2.86 -12.66
CA ILE A 177 6.78 1.57 -12.94
C ILE A 177 6.83 1.38 -14.46
N VAL A 178 8.02 1.03 -14.97
CA VAL A 178 8.20 0.59 -16.34
C VAL A 178 8.20 -0.94 -16.34
N ARG A 179 7.20 -1.53 -17.00
CA ARG A 179 7.10 -2.98 -17.17
C ARG A 179 7.96 -3.45 -18.35
N ARG A 180 8.21 -4.75 -18.42
CA ARG A 180 8.63 -5.38 -19.68
C ARG A 180 7.54 -5.19 -20.74
N GLY A 181 7.96 -5.11 -22.00
CA GLY A 181 7.03 -4.99 -23.12
C GLY A 181 6.22 -6.26 -23.31
N HIS A 182 4.97 -6.13 -23.78
CA HIS A 182 4.16 -7.30 -24.14
C HIS A 182 4.88 -8.19 -25.17
N GLY A 183 4.90 -9.50 -24.92
CA GLY A 183 5.57 -10.48 -25.76
C GLY A 183 7.08 -10.65 -25.50
N GLN A 184 7.65 -9.92 -24.54
CA GLN A 184 8.97 -10.26 -24.00
C GLN A 184 8.85 -11.40 -22.99
N GLU A 185 9.88 -12.24 -22.93
CA GLU A 185 9.94 -13.31 -21.92
C GLU A 185 9.93 -12.72 -20.50
N PRO A 186 9.11 -13.28 -19.59
CA PRO A 186 9.15 -13.01 -18.16
C PRO A 186 10.59 -13.03 -17.60
N ALA A 187 10.92 -12.03 -16.79
CA ALA A 187 12.07 -12.14 -15.88
C ALA A 187 11.85 -13.30 -14.89
N THR A 188 12.94 -13.94 -14.47
CA THR A 188 12.90 -15.04 -13.49
C THR A 188 12.41 -14.60 -12.12
N ILE A 189 12.69 -13.34 -11.73
CA ILE A 189 12.17 -12.71 -10.53
C ILE A 189 11.12 -11.66 -10.91
N ALA A 190 9.92 -11.75 -10.31
CA ALA A 190 8.95 -10.66 -10.29
C ALA A 190 8.91 -10.03 -8.89
N VAL A 191 9.10 -8.71 -8.79
CA VAL A 191 8.93 -7.96 -7.54
C VAL A 191 7.62 -7.20 -7.58
N ILE A 192 6.76 -7.43 -6.59
CA ILE A 192 5.47 -6.76 -6.44
C ILE A 192 5.69 -5.52 -5.59
N ALA A 193 5.71 -4.35 -6.23
CA ALA A 193 5.74 -3.08 -5.53
C ALA A 193 4.40 -2.85 -4.82
N SER A 194 4.42 -2.32 -3.59
CA SER A 194 3.22 -2.19 -2.76
C SER A 194 2.34 -0.99 -3.14
N THR A 195 2.00 -0.88 -4.41
CA THR A 195 1.34 0.30 -5.01
C THR A 195 -0.03 0.58 -4.43
N ASN A 196 -0.78 -0.42 -3.98
CA ASN A 196 -2.08 -0.19 -3.35
C ASN A 196 -1.87 0.51 -2.00
N THR A 197 -0.87 0.09 -1.23
CA THR A 197 -0.48 0.76 0.02
C THR A 197 0.06 2.17 -0.22
N TRP A 198 0.81 2.38 -1.30
CA TRP A 198 1.27 3.73 -1.70
C TRP A 198 0.10 4.71 -1.84
N TRP A 199 -1.01 4.26 -2.43
CA TRP A 199 -2.23 5.07 -2.57
C TRP A 199 -3.00 5.17 -1.26
N ALA A 200 -3.21 4.06 -0.54
CA ALA A 200 -3.95 4.04 0.71
C ALA A 200 -3.35 4.98 1.78
N TYR A 201 -2.02 5.16 1.77
CA TYR A 201 -1.26 6.03 2.68
C TYR A 201 -0.90 7.40 2.08
N ASN A 202 -1.57 7.87 1.04
CA ASN A 202 -1.35 9.21 0.49
C ASN A 202 -1.92 10.31 1.40
N ILE A 203 -1.27 10.46 2.55
CA ILE A 203 -1.62 11.36 3.65
C ILE A 203 -1.04 12.76 3.46
N VAL A 204 -0.23 13.00 2.44
CA VAL A 204 0.38 14.31 2.21
C VAL A 204 -0.46 15.07 1.20
N LYS A 205 -0.87 16.30 1.55
CA LYS A 205 -1.67 17.15 0.66
C LYS A 205 -0.81 17.78 -0.41
N PHE A 206 -1.30 17.78 -1.65
CA PHE A 206 -0.65 18.46 -2.76
C PHE A 206 -0.86 20.00 -2.75
N PRO A 207 0.09 20.81 -3.27
CA PRO A 207 1.48 20.44 -3.52
C PRO A 207 2.26 20.41 -2.20
N PHE A 208 3.13 19.42 -2.07
CA PHE A 208 4.09 19.34 -0.98
C PHE A 208 5.46 18.96 -1.55
N SER A 209 6.50 19.50 -0.94
CA SER A 209 7.89 19.15 -1.20
C SER A 209 8.59 18.89 0.13
N GLU A 210 9.34 17.79 0.23
CA GLU A 210 10.04 17.42 1.46
C GLU A 210 11.07 18.50 1.87
N PRO A 211 11.17 18.86 3.17
CA PRO A 211 12.25 19.71 3.66
C PRO A 211 13.62 19.18 3.24
N GLY A 212 14.48 20.05 2.68
CA GLY A 212 15.82 19.69 2.22
C GLY A 212 15.92 19.30 0.74
N LEU A 213 14.79 19.09 0.05
CA LEU A 213 14.75 18.94 -1.41
C LEU A 213 14.54 20.29 -2.14
N SER A 214 14.69 21.43 -1.46
CA SER A 214 14.56 22.77 -2.04
C SER A 214 15.90 23.49 -2.13
N HIS A 215 16.09 24.25 -3.22
CA HIS A 215 17.36 24.98 -3.45
C HIS A 215 17.56 26.14 -2.45
N ASN A 216 16.49 26.58 -1.77
CA ASN A 216 16.46 27.77 -0.91
C ASN A 216 15.90 27.51 0.51
N GLY A 217 15.66 26.26 0.91
CA GLY A 217 15.09 25.92 2.23
C GLY A 217 13.60 26.21 2.43
N ASN A 218 12.89 26.68 1.39
CA ASN A 218 11.43 26.85 1.39
C ASN A 218 10.74 25.57 0.88
N ASN A 219 9.50 25.31 1.28
CA ASN A 219 8.69 24.18 0.76
C ASN A 219 7.38 24.65 0.11
N PHE A 220 6.81 23.86 -0.79
CA PHE A 220 5.42 24.06 -1.20
C PHE A 220 4.50 23.87 0.01
N LEU A 221 3.71 24.90 0.31
CA LEU A 221 2.61 24.76 1.24
C LEU A 221 1.42 24.16 0.49
N PRO A 222 0.72 23.17 1.08
CA PRO A 222 -0.48 22.62 0.49
C PRO A 222 -1.51 23.71 0.19
N ILE A 223 -2.22 23.57 -0.94
CA ILE A 223 -3.28 24.50 -1.30
C ILE A 223 -4.41 24.35 -0.28
N ARG A 224 -4.88 25.48 0.27
CA ARG A 224 -6.01 25.48 1.21
C ARG A 224 -7.24 24.82 0.57
N GLY A 225 -7.80 23.82 1.25
CA GLY A 225 -8.98 23.09 0.78
C GLY A 225 -8.66 21.84 -0.04
N THR A 226 -7.38 21.51 -0.27
CA THR A 226 -7.02 20.22 -0.88
C THR A 226 -7.49 19.08 0.04
N PRO A 227 -8.21 18.07 -0.50
CA PRO A 227 -8.64 16.91 0.26
C PRO A 227 -7.46 16.05 0.73
N TRP A 228 -7.74 15.13 1.64
CA TRP A 228 -6.83 14.03 1.91
C TRP A 228 -7.15 12.88 0.94
N HIS A 229 -6.14 12.20 0.42
CA HIS A 229 -6.31 11.09 -0.52
C HIS A 229 -5.90 9.76 0.13
N SER A 230 -6.38 9.48 1.35
CA SER A 230 -5.94 8.32 2.14
C SER A 230 -7.09 7.69 2.92
N PHE A 231 -7.06 6.35 3.03
CA PHE A 231 -7.94 5.57 3.90
C PHE A 231 -7.67 5.80 5.40
N TYR A 232 -6.60 6.51 5.76
CA TYR A 232 -6.29 6.90 7.12
C TYR A 232 -6.81 8.30 7.48
N GLN A 233 -7.65 8.91 6.65
CA GLN A 233 -8.27 10.20 6.92
C GLN A 233 -9.79 10.12 6.81
N ASN A 234 -10.49 10.87 7.64
CA ASN A 234 -11.92 11.13 7.41
C ASN A 234 -12.04 12.31 6.44
N HIS A 235 -13.20 12.40 5.78
CA HIS A 235 -13.64 13.64 5.15
C HIS A 235 -13.66 14.77 6.17
N SER A 236 -13.52 16.01 5.70
CA SER A 236 -13.48 17.23 6.52
C SER A 236 -14.71 17.42 7.41
N SER A 237 -15.85 16.81 7.06
CA SER A 237 -17.08 16.82 7.86
C SER A 237 -17.26 15.57 8.74
N GLY A 238 -16.22 14.75 8.89
CA GLY A 238 -16.15 13.62 9.80
C GLY A 238 -16.60 12.28 9.23
N GLN A 239 -17.11 12.22 8.00
CA GLN A 239 -17.46 10.96 7.35
C GLN A 239 -16.21 10.10 7.10
N GLY A 240 -16.34 8.77 7.18
CA GLY A 240 -15.27 7.87 6.76
C GLY A 240 -15.00 8.01 5.27
N ASN A 241 -13.72 8.13 4.91
CA ASN A 241 -13.27 8.11 3.52
C ASN A 241 -13.02 6.66 3.07
N TYR A 242 -13.74 6.23 2.04
CA TYR A 242 -13.68 4.86 1.52
C TYR A 242 -13.03 4.78 0.15
N TYR A 243 -12.71 5.91 -0.49
CA TYR A 243 -12.23 5.95 -1.87
C TYR A 243 -10.93 6.74 -1.97
N VAL A 244 -10.00 6.23 -2.77
CA VAL A 244 -8.81 6.99 -3.19
C VAL A 244 -8.72 7.00 -4.70
N GLY A 245 -8.51 8.19 -5.27
CA GLY A 245 -8.36 8.39 -6.70
C GLY A 245 -6.94 8.12 -7.19
N LEU A 246 -6.79 7.27 -8.20
CA LEU A 246 -5.51 6.94 -8.82
C LEU A 246 -5.09 7.97 -9.88
N ARG A 247 -5.96 8.96 -10.17
CA ARG A 247 -5.68 10.15 -11.00
C ARG A 247 -5.53 11.43 -10.17
N THR A 248 -4.95 11.28 -8.98
CA THR A 248 -4.64 12.37 -8.06
C THR A 248 -3.14 12.39 -7.74
N PRO A 249 -2.55 13.51 -7.30
CA PRO A 249 -1.14 13.54 -6.92
C PRO A 249 -0.87 12.66 -5.68
N ASN A 250 0.21 11.87 -5.71
CA ASN A 250 0.67 11.05 -4.57
C ASN A 250 2.05 11.47 -4.06
N PRO A 251 2.16 12.62 -3.36
CA PRO A 251 3.43 13.06 -2.79
C PRO A 251 3.95 12.15 -1.66
N SER A 252 3.10 11.35 -1.01
CA SER A 252 3.57 10.42 0.04
C SER A 252 4.47 9.31 -0.48
N SER A 253 4.38 8.99 -1.77
CA SER A 253 5.16 7.93 -2.40
C SER A 253 6.42 8.45 -3.10
N ASP A 254 6.81 9.70 -2.85
CA ASP A 254 8.07 10.25 -3.35
C ASP A 254 9.25 9.41 -2.82
N PRO A 255 10.15 8.91 -3.70
CA PRO A 255 11.22 7.99 -3.30
C PRO A 255 12.31 8.63 -2.42
N TYR A 256 12.25 9.95 -2.22
CA TYR A 256 13.13 10.70 -1.34
C TYR A 256 12.41 11.27 -0.11
N PHE A 257 11.11 11.01 0.02
CA PHE A 257 10.31 11.46 1.14
C PHE A 257 10.49 10.52 2.33
N ASN A 258 11.05 11.06 3.42
CA ASN A 258 11.21 10.35 4.68
C ASN A 258 10.12 10.82 5.65
N LYS A 259 8.87 10.75 5.17
CA LYS A 259 7.59 10.90 5.85
C LYS A 259 7.39 11.99 6.92
N GLY A 260 8.29 12.95 7.11
CA GLY A 260 8.20 13.89 8.22
C GLY A 260 7.97 13.23 9.60
N GLU A 261 8.20 11.91 9.71
CA GLU A 261 8.25 11.23 10.99
C GLU A 261 9.46 11.81 11.72
N PRO A 262 9.37 12.08 13.04
CA PRO A 262 10.41 12.78 13.79
C PRO A 262 11.82 12.17 13.69
N ASP A 263 11.95 10.97 13.12
CA ASP A 263 13.13 10.12 13.06
C ASP A 263 13.73 9.92 11.65
N GLY A 264 13.12 10.44 10.57
CA GLY A 264 13.70 10.39 9.21
C GLY A 264 13.68 9.00 8.55
N VAL A 265 12.70 8.18 8.88
CA VAL A 265 12.61 6.80 8.43
C VAL A 265 11.87 6.61 7.11
N ALA A 266 12.44 5.80 6.21
CA ALA A 266 11.86 5.45 4.91
C ALA A 266 10.60 4.56 5.04
N HIS A 267 9.55 4.90 4.29
CA HIS A 267 8.27 4.18 4.21
C HIS A 267 7.75 4.20 2.75
N LEU A 268 6.79 3.34 2.40
CA LEU A 268 6.24 3.21 1.02
C LEU A 268 7.38 2.94 0.02
N LEU A 269 7.39 3.60 -1.14
CA LEU A 269 8.41 3.40 -2.17
C LEU A 269 9.84 3.57 -1.63
N ALA A 270 10.09 4.53 -0.72
CA ALA A 270 11.42 4.75 -0.18
C ALA A 270 11.95 3.51 0.59
N ALA A 271 11.06 2.74 1.24
CA ALA A 271 11.42 1.54 1.98
C ALA A 271 11.72 0.33 1.08
N GLU A 272 11.24 0.32 -0.17
CA GLU A 272 11.44 -0.80 -1.11
C GLU A 272 12.80 -0.73 -1.83
N ARG A 273 13.36 0.47 -1.95
CA ARG A 273 14.60 0.76 -2.70
C ARG A 273 15.82 -0.11 -2.35
N PRO A 274 16.09 -0.46 -1.07
CA PRO A 274 17.25 -1.29 -0.76
C PRO A 274 17.27 -2.63 -1.49
N LEU A 275 16.11 -3.28 -1.68
CA LEU A 275 16.02 -4.51 -2.47
C LEU A 275 16.36 -4.26 -3.94
N TYR A 276 15.78 -3.23 -4.55
CA TYR A 276 16.03 -2.89 -5.96
C TYR A 276 17.52 -2.67 -6.22
N ASN A 277 18.15 -1.85 -5.38
CA ASN A 277 19.58 -1.59 -5.46
C ASN A 277 20.40 -2.87 -5.29
N TRP A 278 20.03 -3.75 -4.35
CA TRP A 278 20.75 -5.00 -4.12
C TRP A 278 20.64 -5.95 -5.32
N LEU A 279 19.45 -6.11 -5.90
CA LEU A 279 19.25 -6.96 -7.09
C LEU A 279 20.08 -6.46 -8.27
N ASP A 280 20.09 -5.15 -8.51
CA ASP A 280 20.92 -4.50 -9.55
C ASP A 280 22.42 -4.72 -9.28
N GLN A 281 22.89 -4.47 -8.06
CA GLN A 281 24.30 -4.62 -7.68
C GLN A 281 24.79 -6.07 -7.80
N GLN A 282 23.94 -7.03 -7.47
CA GLN A 282 24.26 -8.45 -7.55
C GLN A 282 24.04 -9.05 -8.95
N GLY A 283 23.51 -8.29 -9.91
CA GLY A 283 23.34 -8.72 -11.30
C GLY A 283 22.21 -9.73 -11.51
N TYR A 284 21.15 -9.65 -10.70
CA TYR A 284 19.93 -10.42 -10.91
C TYR A 284 19.05 -9.76 -11.98
N GLU A 285 18.52 -10.58 -12.89
CA GLU A 285 17.46 -10.13 -13.80
C GLU A 285 16.12 -10.22 -13.09
N TYR A 286 15.43 -9.08 -12.99
CA TYR A 286 14.11 -8.99 -12.38
C TYR A 286 13.21 -8.03 -13.17
N GLU A 287 11.93 -8.03 -12.84
CA GLU A 287 11.01 -6.95 -13.21
C GLU A 287 10.21 -6.51 -11.98
N ILE A 288 9.61 -5.33 -12.08
CA ILE A 288 8.72 -4.79 -11.06
C ILE A 288 7.30 -4.74 -11.63
N LEU A 289 6.35 -5.28 -10.87
CA LEU A 289 4.92 -5.25 -11.15
C LEU A 289 4.23 -4.32 -10.15
N ALA A 290 3.31 -3.48 -10.63
CA ALA A 290 2.33 -2.84 -9.77
C ALA A 290 1.27 -3.88 -9.35
N GLN A 291 0.68 -3.72 -8.18
CA GLN A 291 -0.41 -4.62 -7.74
C GLN A 291 -1.59 -4.61 -8.72
N THR A 292 -1.94 -3.45 -9.28
CA THR A 292 -2.97 -3.35 -10.33
C THR A 292 -2.62 -4.10 -11.62
N ASP A 293 -1.35 -4.44 -11.88
CA ASP A 293 -1.01 -5.31 -13.01
C ASP A 293 -1.47 -6.75 -12.75
N ILE A 294 -1.34 -7.20 -11.51
CA ILE A 294 -1.74 -8.54 -11.06
C ILE A 294 -3.26 -8.65 -11.02
N ASP A 295 -3.93 -7.61 -10.54
CA ASP A 295 -5.40 -7.53 -10.55
C ASP A 295 -5.96 -7.64 -11.98
N LYS A 296 -5.35 -6.94 -12.94
CA LYS A 296 -5.78 -6.93 -14.36
C LYS A 296 -5.41 -8.20 -15.13
N GLU A 297 -4.28 -8.80 -14.81
CA GLU A 297 -3.66 -9.89 -15.57
C GLU A 297 -3.44 -11.10 -14.65
N PRO A 298 -4.45 -11.98 -14.45
CA PRO A 298 -4.39 -13.04 -13.44
C PRO A 298 -3.25 -14.05 -13.65
N ASN A 299 -2.73 -14.15 -14.88
CA ASN A 299 -1.65 -15.07 -15.25
C ASN A 299 -0.27 -14.40 -15.30
N ILE A 300 -0.12 -13.13 -14.87
CA ILE A 300 1.14 -12.38 -15.00
C ILE A 300 2.33 -12.99 -14.23
N LEU A 301 2.02 -13.86 -13.25
CA LEU A 301 2.99 -14.57 -12.43
C LEU A 301 3.39 -15.94 -13.02
N GLU A 302 2.77 -16.37 -14.12
CA GLU A 302 3.17 -17.60 -14.81
C GLU A 302 4.61 -17.48 -15.36
N GLY A 303 5.37 -18.56 -15.26
CA GLY A 303 6.76 -18.61 -15.75
C GLY A 303 7.79 -17.91 -14.84
N ARG A 304 7.37 -17.29 -13.73
CA ARG A 304 8.29 -16.72 -12.73
C ARG A 304 8.90 -17.84 -11.89
N SER A 305 10.20 -17.79 -11.66
CA SER A 305 10.88 -18.67 -10.71
C SER A 305 10.65 -18.23 -9.27
N VAL A 306 10.64 -16.91 -9.04
CA VAL A 306 10.47 -16.29 -7.72
C VAL A 306 9.56 -15.07 -7.84
N VAL A 307 8.62 -14.94 -6.90
CA VAL A 307 7.82 -13.73 -6.70
C VAL A 307 8.21 -13.12 -5.36
N ILE A 308 8.45 -11.81 -5.32
CA ILE A 308 8.86 -11.08 -4.11
C ILE A 308 7.78 -10.05 -3.75
N ILE A 309 7.22 -10.11 -2.55
CA ILE A 309 6.40 -9.04 -1.95
C ILE A 309 7.33 -8.17 -1.08
N ILE A 310 7.36 -6.86 -1.31
CA ILE A 310 8.35 -5.95 -0.68
C ILE A 310 7.70 -4.76 0.02
N GLY A 311 8.32 -4.34 1.13
CA GLY A 311 8.02 -3.07 1.80
C GLY A 311 6.83 -3.16 2.75
N HIS A 312 5.77 -2.42 2.47
CA HIS A 312 4.53 -2.42 3.26
C HIS A 312 3.35 -2.82 2.38
N SER A 313 3.07 -4.11 2.28
CA SER A 313 2.08 -4.67 1.35
C SER A 313 0.72 -4.93 2.02
N GLU A 314 0.14 -3.90 2.63
CA GLU A 314 -1.07 -3.98 3.47
C GLU A 314 -2.39 -4.19 2.70
N TYR A 315 -2.55 -3.58 1.53
CA TYR A 315 -3.83 -3.54 0.79
C TYR A 315 -3.78 -4.44 -0.44
N TRP A 316 -4.70 -5.40 -0.52
CA TRP A 316 -4.77 -6.35 -1.64
C TRP A 316 -6.20 -6.55 -2.10
N SER A 317 -6.40 -6.79 -3.39
CA SER A 317 -7.69 -7.22 -3.91
C SER A 317 -7.89 -8.74 -3.81
N ALA A 318 -9.13 -9.18 -4.00
CA ALA A 318 -9.45 -10.59 -4.09
C ALA A 318 -8.73 -11.28 -5.27
N ASP A 319 -8.62 -10.60 -6.41
CA ASP A 319 -8.02 -11.17 -7.62
C ASP A 319 -6.49 -11.19 -7.54
N GLU A 320 -5.86 -10.18 -6.91
CA GLU A 320 -4.44 -10.22 -6.58
C GLU A 320 -4.11 -11.40 -5.63
N TYR A 321 -4.95 -11.64 -4.61
CA TYR A 321 -4.79 -12.79 -3.72
C TYR A 321 -4.88 -14.12 -4.48
N ARG A 322 -5.90 -14.29 -5.33
CA ARG A 322 -6.09 -15.49 -6.14
C ARG A 322 -4.93 -15.73 -7.12
N ALA A 323 -4.33 -14.68 -7.67
CA ALA A 323 -3.15 -14.82 -8.53
C ALA A 323 -1.95 -15.39 -7.75
N ILE A 324 -1.72 -14.94 -6.52
CA ILE A 324 -0.66 -15.51 -5.65
C ILE A 324 -1.02 -16.94 -5.25
N GLU A 325 -2.28 -17.21 -4.90
CA GLU A 325 -2.76 -18.55 -4.60
C GLU A 325 -2.51 -19.51 -5.78
N ALA A 326 -2.88 -19.13 -6.99
CA ALA A 326 -2.65 -19.91 -8.20
C ALA A 326 -1.16 -20.12 -8.49
N TYR A 327 -0.33 -19.09 -8.34
CA TYR A 327 1.13 -19.20 -8.47
C TYR A 327 1.70 -20.22 -7.47
N MET A 328 1.28 -20.17 -6.21
CA MET A 328 1.77 -21.08 -5.19
C MET A 328 1.27 -22.52 -5.39
N ASN A 329 0.01 -22.71 -5.75
CA ASN A 329 -0.58 -24.02 -6.05
C ASN A 329 0.11 -24.70 -7.24
N ASN A 330 0.77 -23.93 -8.10
CA ASN A 330 1.59 -24.43 -9.21
C ASN A 330 3.07 -24.63 -8.84
N GLY A 331 3.40 -24.68 -7.55
CA GLY A 331 4.77 -24.90 -7.08
C GLY A 331 5.65 -23.64 -7.05
N GLY A 332 5.02 -22.46 -7.09
CA GLY A 332 5.71 -21.17 -7.03
C GLY A 332 6.55 -20.99 -5.76
N ARG A 333 7.59 -20.17 -5.85
CA ARG A 333 8.40 -19.75 -4.70
C ARG A 333 8.15 -18.28 -4.39
N LEU A 334 7.68 -18.01 -3.17
CA LEU A 334 7.36 -16.68 -2.69
C LEU A 334 8.41 -16.22 -1.68
N VAL A 335 8.87 -14.99 -1.86
CA VAL A 335 9.69 -14.28 -0.88
C VAL A 335 8.85 -13.12 -0.36
N VAL A 336 8.77 -12.97 0.95
CA VAL A 336 8.06 -11.88 1.62
C VAL A 336 9.05 -11.08 2.44
N LEU A 337 9.40 -9.91 1.92
CA LEU A 337 10.22 -8.88 2.55
C LEU A 337 9.32 -7.71 2.96
N SER A 338 8.21 -8.03 3.62
CA SER A 338 7.18 -7.10 4.07
C SER A 338 6.67 -7.53 5.44
N GLY A 339 5.93 -6.64 6.11
CA GLY A 339 5.08 -6.94 7.25
C GLY A 339 3.67 -6.42 7.00
N ASN A 340 2.74 -6.77 7.88
CA ASN A 340 1.31 -6.47 7.77
C ASN A 340 0.75 -6.82 6.38
N VAL A 341 1.17 -7.96 5.84
CA VAL A 341 0.87 -8.35 4.45
C VAL A 341 -0.57 -8.82 4.32
N MET A 342 -1.27 -8.38 3.26
CA MET A 342 -2.64 -8.82 2.95
C MET A 342 -3.60 -8.62 4.14
N PHE A 343 -3.60 -7.41 4.70
CA PHE A 343 -4.38 -7.12 5.90
C PHE A 343 -5.75 -6.53 5.55
N TRP A 344 -5.82 -5.54 4.65
CA TRP A 344 -7.08 -4.93 4.21
C TRP A 344 -7.45 -5.35 2.79
N ILE A 345 -8.70 -5.80 2.62
CA ILE A 345 -9.26 -6.02 1.29
C ILE A 345 -9.56 -4.69 0.61
N VAL A 346 -9.21 -4.57 -0.67
CA VAL A 346 -9.60 -3.46 -1.56
C VAL A 346 -10.27 -3.98 -2.83
N SER A 347 -10.95 -3.09 -3.53
CA SER A 347 -11.47 -3.31 -4.88
C SER A 347 -11.18 -2.08 -5.74
N PHE A 348 -11.35 -2.24 -7.06
CA PHE A 348 -11.14 -1.18 -8.04
C PHE A 348 -12.40 -0.97 -8.88
N ASP A 349 -12.61 0.25 -9.36
CA ASP A 349 -13.59 0.49 -10.42
C ASP A 349 -13.11 -0.14 -11.75
N GLU A 350 -14.04 -0.34 -12.69
CA GLU A 350 -13.76 -0.98 -13.99
C GLU A 350 -12.67 -0.27 -14.82
N HIS A 351 -12.36 0.99 -14.49
CA HIS A 351 -11.36 1.80 -15.18
C HIS A 351 -10.05 1.96 -14.40
N TYR A 352 -9.94 1.38 -13.20
CA TYR A 352 -8.79 1.53 -12.31
C TYR A 352 -8.42 3.01 -12.09
N GLN A 353 -9.43 3.84 -11.88
CA GLN A 353 -9.32 5.23 -11.47
C GLN A 353 -9.61 5.43 -9.99
N VAL A 354 -10.33 4.50 -9.36
CA VAL A 354 -10.71 4.54 -7.96
C VAL A 354 -10.35 3.20 -7.32
N MET A 355 -9.67 3.27 -6.18
CA MET A 355 -9.53 2.13 -5.27
C MET A 355 -10.46 2.35 -4.08
N GLU A 356 -11.24 1.34 -3.74
CA GLU A 356 -12.16 1.35 -2.60
C GLU A 356 -11.60 0.50 -1.45
N GLY A 357 -11.70 1.04 -0.24
CA GLY A 357 -11.24 0.40 0.99
C GLY A 357 -12.15 0.75 2.16
N ARG A 358 -12.97 -0.22 2.59
CA ARG A 358 -13.90 -0.08 3.72
C ARG A 358 -13.37 -0.81 4.96
N LYS A 359 -12.64 -0.08 5.81
CA LYS A 359 -11.96 -0.61 7.00
C LYS A 359 -12.92 -0.71 8.19
N VAL A 360 -13.11 -1.92 8.72
CA VAL A 360 -14.11 -2.26 9.76
C VAL A 360 -13.43 -2.82 11.01
N ASP A 361 -13.83 -2.33 12.19
CA ASP A 361 -13.54 -2.91 13.52
C ASP A 361 -12.09 -3.35 13.80
N ALA A 362 -11.12 -2.65 13.21
CA ALA A 362 -9.70 -2.79 13.50
C ALA A 362 -9.02 -1.40 13.47
N PRO A 363 -7.78 -1.28 13.97
CA PRO A 363 -7.00 -0.04 13.94
C PRO A 363 -7.01 0.64 12.58
N GLY A 364 -7.29 1.94 12.57
CA GLY A 364 -7.44 2.71 11.34
C GLY A 364 -8.79 2.54 10.63
N ALA A 365 -9.77 1.85 11.25
CA ALA A 365 -11.13 1.73 10.72
C ALA A 365 -11.74 3.11 10.39
N ARG A 366 -12.49 3.12 9.29
CA ARG A 366 -13.24 4.30 8.79
C ARG A 366 -14.73 4.02 8.69
N VAL A 367 -15.13 2.75 8.66
CA VAL A 367 -16.51 2.35 8.88
C VAL A 367 -16.74 2.32 10.38
N ALA A 368 -17.65 3.16 10.87
CA ALA A 368 -18.02 3.18 12.28
C ALA A 368 -18.77 1.90 12.66
N SER A 369 -18.66 1.46 13.91
CA SER A 369 -19.24 0.20 14.38
C SER A 369 -20.78 0.18 14.34
N ASP A 370 -21.42 1.35 14.36
CA ASP A 370 -22.86 1.53 14.17
C ASP A 370 -23.28 1.60 12.68
N ARG A 371 -22.33 1.38 11.76
CA ARG A 371 -22.51 1.47 10.31
C ARG A 371 -21.97 0.25 9.58
N HIS A 372 -21.99 -0.92 10.22
CA HIS A 372 -21.56 -2.17 9.58
C HIS A 372 -22.29 -2.47 8.26
N GLY A 373 -23.51 -1.98 8.08
CA GLY A 373 -24.25 -2.11 6.82
C GLY A 373 -23.60 -1.41 5.63
N GLU A 374 -22.70 -0.46 5.88
CA GLU A 374 -21.92 0.24 4.86
C GLU A 374 -20.58 -0.44 4.56
N ARG A 375 -20.30 -1.67 5.02
CA ARG A 375 -18.97 -2.29 4.81
C ARG A 375 -18.72 -2.86 3.41
N PHE A 376 -19.76 -3.01 2.59
CA PHE A 376 -19.68 -3.69 1.29
C PHE A 376 -19.16 -2.75 0.22
N HIS A 377 -18.20 -3.24 -0.56
CA HIS A 377 -17.65 -2.55 -1.73
C HIS A 377 -18.66 -2.56 -2.89
N LEU A 378 -18.39 -1.76 -3.91
CA LEU A 378 -19.25 -1.64 -5.10
C LEU A 378 -19.34 -2.97 -5.89
N ASP A 379 -18.26 -3.74 -5.92
CA ASP A 379 -18.22 -5.09 -6.50
C ASP A 379 -19.01 -6.15 -5.68
N GLY A 380 -19.50 -5.76 -4.50
CA GLY A 380 -20.22 -6.61 -3.55
C GLY A 380 -19.32 -7.39 -2.58
N GLN A 381 -18.00 -7.23 -2.64
CA GLN A 381 -17.07 -7.79 -1.67
C GLN A 381 -17.30 -7.14 -0.29
N ALA A 382 -17.34 -7.96 0.77
CA ALA A 382 -17.33 -7.42 2.11
C ALA A 382 -15.96 -6.77 2.39
N GLY A 383 -15.94 -5.49 2.72
CA GLY A 383 -14.74 -4.79 3.20
C GLY A 383 -14.35 -5.21 4.60
N GLY A 384 -13.10 -5.00 5.00
CA GLY A 384 -12.58 -5.36 6.32
C GLY A 384 -11.24 -6.09 6.23
N LEU A 385 -10.90 -6.83 7.29
CA LEU A 385 -9.68 -7.63 7.33
C LEU A 385 -9.78 -8.79 6.35
N MET A 386 -8.76 -9.02 5.52
CA MET A 386 -8.82 -10.06 4.48
C MET A 386 -9.05 -11.46 5.06
N ARG A 387 -8.43 -11.76 6.20
CA ARG A 387 -8.64 -13.01 6.96
C ARG A 387 -10.06 -13.24 7.48
N GLU A 388 -10.90 -12.21 7.49
CA GLU A 388 -12.31 -12.31 7.91
C GLU A 388 -13.29 -12.36 6.73
N VAL A 389 -12.82 -12.07 5.51
CA VAL A 389 -13.68 -11.90 4.33
C VAL A 389 -13.31 -12.85 3.18
N GLY A 390 -12.61 -13.94 3.51
CA GLY A 390 -12.35 -15.07 2.60
C GLY A 390 -10.96 -15.09 1.95
N TYR A 391 -10.04 -14.21 2.34
CA TYR A 391 -8.71 -14.10 1.73
C TYR A 391 -7.60 -14.01 2.79
N PRO A 392 -7.47 -14.98 3.71
CA PRO A 392 -6.48 -14.92 4.78
C PRO A 392 -5.04 -14.90 4.25
N GLY A 393 -4.31 -13.81 4.52
CA GLY A 393 -2.91 -13.65 4.08
C GLY A 393 -1.98 -14.76 4.58
N TRP A 394 -2.18 -15.23 5.81
CA TRP A 394 -1.35 -16.29 6.42
C TRP A 394 -1.41 -17.61 5.66
N GLU A 395 -2.49 -17.91 4.90
CA GLU A 395 -2.57 -19.12 4.07
C GLU A 395 -1.63 -19.06 2.86
N LEU A 396 -1.18 -17.87 2.46
CA LEU A 396 -0.23 -17.68 1.36
C LEU A 396 1.19 -17.38 1.85
N THR A 397 1.32 -16.66 2.97
CA THR A 397 2.61 -16.13 3.44
C THR A 397 3.15 -16.83 4.69
N GLY A 398 2.33 -17.64 5.36
CA GLY A 398 2.64 -18.34 6.61
C GLY A 398 2.57 -17.48 7.87
N LEU A 399 2.50 -16.15 7.77
CA LEU A 399 2.48 -15.23 8.90
C LEU A 399 1.26 -14.29 8.86
N GLU A 400 0.88 -13.75 10.00
CA GLU A 400 -0.23 -12.82 10.17
C GLU A 400 0.19 -11.62 11.04
N CYS A 401 -0.37 -10.44 10.77
CA CYS A 401 -0.06 -9.22 11.50
C CYS A 401 -0.45 -9.34 12.97
N VAL A 402 0.52 -9.06 13.86
CA VAL A 402 0.32 -9.14 15.31
C VAL A 402 0.54 -7.80 16.02
N GLY A 403 1.02 -6.78 15.30
CA GLY A 403 1.11 -5.43 15.84
C GLY A 403 2.11 -4.51 15.17
N TRP A 404 2.39 -3.40 15.85
CA TRP A 404 3.28 -2.34 15.37
C TRP A 404 3.88 -1.52 16.51
N PHE A 405 4.86 -0.67 16.19
CA PHE A 405 5.43 0.29 17.12
C PHE A 405 4.68 1.65 17.06
N GLU A 406 4.20 2.17 18.19
CA GLU A 406 3.38 3.39 18.31
C GLU A 406 4.17 4.71 18.16
N HIS A 407 5.45 4.72 18.53
CA HIS A 407 6.24 5.95 18.59
C HIS A 407 7.62 5.73 18.02
N LEU A 408 7.79 6.03 16.74
CA LEU A 408 9.05 5.96 16.00
C LEU A 408 10.09 7.00 16.48
N ALA A 409 9.69 7.94 17.34
CA ALA A 409 10.40 9.19 17.65
C ALA A 409 11.56 9.12 18.66
N GLU A 410 12.10 7.94 19.01
CA GLU A 410 13.30 7.86 19.87
C GLU A 410 14.56 7.72 19.01
N PRO A 411 15.46 8.73 18.98
CA PRO A 411 16.69 8.65 18.20
C PRO A 411 17.55 7.47 18.66
N ASN A 412 17.87 6.56 17.73
CA ASN A 412 18.91 5.53 17.82
C ASN A 412 18.62 4.25 18.65
N GLY A 413 17.37 3.83 18.90
CA GLY A 413 17.14 2.70 19.81
C GLY A 413 16.03 1.68 19.53
N GLN A 414 15.11 1.89 18.58
CA GLN A 414 13.88 1.08 18.54
C GLN A 414 13.84 -0.07 17.54
N PHE A 415 14.49 0.07 16.37
CA PHE A 415 14.43 -0.98 15.36
C PHE A 415 15.32 -2.15 15.74
N GLY A 416 14.74 -3.34 15.74
CA GLY A 416 15.39 -4.56 16.20
C GLY A 416 16.29 -5.18 15.13
N SER A 417 16.80 -6.34 15.50
CA SER A 417 17.54 -7.28 14.66
C SER A 417 16.86 -8.65 14.74
N PHE A 418 17.21 -9.53 13.83
CA PHE A 418 16.84 -10.94 13.91
C PHE A 418 17.93 -11.72 14.66
N VAL A 419 17.53 -12.67 15.50
CA VAL A 419 18.41 -13.60 16.21
C VAL A 419 18.25 -14.98 15.62
N VAL A 420 19.35 -15.56 15.18
CA VAL A 420 19.37 -16.88 14.53
C VAL A 420 19.00 -17.99 15.53
N GLU A 421 18.06 -18.85 15.12
CA GLU A 421 17.67 -20.03 15.89
C GLU A 421 18.11 -21.34 15.24
N ALA A 422 18.01 -21.44 13.91
CA ALA A 422 18.32 -22.63 13.11
C ALA A 422 19.60 -22.45 12.27
N ALA A 423 20.72 -22.15 12.93
CA ALA A 423 22.00 -21.86 12.26
C ALA A 423 22.58 -23.04 11.45
N ASP A 424 22.13 -24.26 11.74
CA ASP A 424 22.46 -25.49 11.01
C ASP A 424 21.67 -25.64 9.70
N HIS A 425 20.64 -24.82 9.48
CA HIS A 425 19.88 -24.84 8.24
C HIS A 425 20.76 -24.39 7.05
N PRO A 426 20.71 -25.09 5.89
CA PRO A 426 21.60 -24.82 4.75
C PRO A 426 21.59 -23.37 4.23
N LEU A 427 20.51 -22.62 4.44
CA LEU A 427 20.43 -21.21 4.06
C LEU A 427 21.45 -20.32 4.78
N PHE A 428 21.94 -20.71 5.97
CA PHE A 428 22.97 -19.96 6.69
C PHE A 428 24.40 -20.29 6.22
N SER A 429 24.58 -21.19 5.25
CA SER A 429 25.91 -21.53 4.71
C SER A 429 26.64 -20.28 4.20
N GLY A 430 27.91 -20.11 4.59
CA GLY A 430 28.73 -18.96 4.17
C GLY A 430 28.40 -17.62 4.84
N THR A 431 27.33 -17.54 5.65
CA THR A 431 26.94 -16.27 6.32
C THR A 431 27.81 -15.92 7.52
N SER A 432 28.57 -16.89 8.06
CA SER A 432 29.28 -16.85 9.35
C SER A 432 28.40 -16.73 10.60
N LEU A 433 27.07 -16.78 10.46
CA LEU A 433 26.13 -16.68 11.57
C LEU A 433 25.98 -18.00 12.32
N ASN A 434 26.02 -17.93 13.65
CA ASN A 434 25.77 -19.02 14.58
C ASN A 434 24.44 -18.81 15.31
N LYS A 435 23.97 -19.84 16.02
CA LYS A 435 22.78 -19.74 16.86
C LYS A 435 22.98 -18.67 17.94
N GLY A 436 22.04 -17.74 18.04
CA GLY A 436 22.10 -16.61 18.95
C GLY A 436 22.76 -15.35 18.38
N ASP A 437 23.39 -15.43 17.21
CA ASP A 437 23.93 -14.25 16.53
C ASP A 437 22.81 -13.37 15.98
N GLU A 438 23.06 -12.07 15.97
CA GLU A 438 22.16 -11.07 15.41
C GLU A 438 22.54 -10.73 13.96
N PHE A 439 21.54 -10.49 13.11
CA PHE A 439 21.70 -9.94 11.76
C PHE A 439 20.57 -8.96 11.42
N GLY A 440 20.79 -8.15 10.38
CA GLY A 440 19.78 -7.22 9.87
C GLY A 440 19.39 -6.15 10.88
N LEU A 441 20.37 -5.52 11.54
CA LEU A 441 20.10 -4.42 12.46
C LEU A 441 19.28 -3.32 11.77
N GLY A 442 18.13 -2.97 12.34
CA GLY A 442 17.22 -1.98 11.77
C GLY A 442 16.18 -2.55 10.80
N ALA A 443 16.21 -3.86 10.53
CA ALA A 443 15.27 -4.53 9.63
C ALA A 443 13.97 -4.99 10.31
N VAL A 444 13.86 -4.79 11.63
CA VAL A 444 12.67 -5.12 12.41
C VAL A 444 11.97 -3.86 12.86
N GLY A 445 10.76 -3.62 12.33
CA GLY A 445 9.80 -2.67 12.90
C GLY A 445 8.88 -1.99 11.90
N HIS A 446 8.35 -0.84 12.32
CA HIS A 446 7.01 -0.35 11.97
C HIS A 446 5.94 -1.35 12.35
N GLU A 447 5.76 -2.40 11.55
CA GLU A 447 4.75 -3.43 11.75
C GLU A 447 5.35 -4.80 11.45
N TYR A 448 4.74 -5.83 12.01
CA TYR A 448 5.34 -7.15 12.07
C TYR A 448 4.31 -8.28 12.11
N ASP A 449 4.72 -9.39 11.49
CA ASP A 449 3.91 -10.57 11.31
C ASP A 449 4.52 -11.76 12.06
N ALA A 450 3.67 -12.61 12.60
CA ALA A 450 4.06 -13.80 13.34
C ALA A 450 3.18 -14.99 12.96
N LEU A 451 3.58 -16.18 13.38
CA LEU A 451 2.82 -17.40 13.12
C LEU A 451 1.42 -17.33 13.77
N PRO A 452 0.40 -18.01 13.20
CA PRO A 452 -0.94 -18.05 13.78
C PRO A 452 -0.97 -18.43 15.26
N SER A 453 -0.12 -19.35 15.73
CA SER A 453 -0.02 -19.71 17.15
C SER A 453 0.46 -18.56 18.03
N THR A 454 1.32 -17.68 17.50
CA THR A 454 1.80 -16.49 18.20
C THR A 454 0.66 -15.48 18.34
N VAL A 455 -0.13 -15.29 17.27
CA VAL A 455 -1.33 -14.45 17.32
C VAL A 455 -2.39 -15.04 18.25
N GLU A 456 -2.54 -16.37 18.26
CA GLU A 456 -3.42 -17.09 19.18
C GLU A 456 -3.02 -16.84 20.65
N ALA A 457 -1.73 -16.93 20.97
CA ALA A 457 -1.22 -16.75 22.33
C ALA A 457 -1.54 -15.35 22.92
N VAL A 458 -1.64 -14.33 22.08
CA VAL A 458 -2.00 -12.96 22.51
C VAL A 458 -3.51 -12.69 22.46
N SER A 459 -4.29 -13.58 21.83
CA SER A 459 -5.73 -13.48 21.68
C SER A 459 -6.45 -14.00 22.93
N LYS A 460 -6.90 -13.10 23.81
CA LYS A 460 -7.48 -13.46 25.12
C LYS A 460 -9.01 -13.60 25.15
N THR A 461 -9.67 -13.59 24.00
CA THR A 461 -11.12 -13.38 23.89
C THR A 461 -11.75 -14.41 22.98
N LEU A 462 -12.96 -14.87 23.35
CA LEU A 462 -13.70 -15.92 22.65
C LEU A 462 -13.81 -15.65 21.14
N PRO A 463 -13.75 -16.70 20.30
CA PRO A 463 -13.77 -16.54 18.86
C PRO A 463 -15.10 -16.00 18.35
N LEU A 464 -15.06 -15.03 17.42
CA LEU A 464 -16.24 -14.53 16.71
C LEU A 464 -16.61 -15.41 15.50
N LEU A 465 -15.63 -16.11 14.90
CA LEU A 465 -15.79 -16.90 13.67
C LEU A 465 -15.27 -18.34 13.77
N GLY A 466 -15.00 -18.85 14.97
CA GLY A 466 -14.40 -20.17 15.19
C GLY A 466 -12.94 -20.12 15.67
N PRO A 467 -12.32 -21.28 15.96
CA PRO A 467 -10.98 -21.33 16.56
C PRO A 467 -9.93 -20.66 15.65
N ILE A 468 -8.91 -20.07 16.28
CA ILE A 468 -7.76 -19.52 15.56
C ILE A 468 -7.01 -20.70 14.90
N PRO A 469 -6.59 -20.58 13.63
CA PRO A 469 -5.82 -21.60 12.94
C PRO A 469 -4.52 -21.93 13.67
N LYS A 470 -4.09 -23.19 13.57
CA LYS A 470 -2.75 -23.60 14.01
C LYS A 470 -1.72 -23.19 12.96
N ASN A 471 -0.45 -23.25 13.34
CA ASN A 471 0.65 -23.06 12.40
C ASN A 471 0.54 -24.06 11.25
N PRO A 472 0.86 -23.62 10.02
CA PRO A 472 0.86 -24.53 8.90
C PRO A 472 1.95 -25.61 9.04
N GLU A 473 1.66 -26.79 8.52
CA GLU A 473 2.64 -27.89 8.46
C GLU A 473 3.80 -27.52 7.51
N GLY A 474 5.01 -27.99 7.82
CA GLY A 474 6.20 -27.73 6.99
C GLY A 474 6.89 -26.38 7.25
N VAL A 475 6.45 -25.60 8.24
CA VAL A 475 7.13 -24.36 8.64
C VAL A 475 8.37 -24.64 9.47
N THR A 476 9.49 -24.03 9.07
CA THR A 476 10.72 -23.92 9.86
C THR A 476 10.93 -22.47 10.29
N VAL A 477 11.06 -22.22 11.59
CA VAL A 477 11.48 -20.90 12.11
C VAL A 477 13.00 -20.83 12.09
N LEU A 478 13.54 -19.90 11.30
CA LEU A 478 14.97 -19.71 11.10
C LEU A 478 15.58 -18.74 12.10
N ALA A 479 14.84 -17.67 12.41
CA ALA A 479 15.23 -16.62 13.33
C ALA A 479 13.99 -15.93 13.92
N ARG A 480 14.15 -15.27 15.07
CA ARG A 480 13.11 -14.41 15.66
C ARG A 480 13.67 -13.05 15.99
N THR A 481 12.81 -12.06 16.06
CA THR A 481 13.23 -10.71 16.40
C THR A 481 13.69 -10.60 17.85
N LYS A 482 14.77 -9.85 18.08
CA LYS A 482 15.13 -9.36 19.42
C LYS A 482 14.69 -7.91 19.58
N LEU A 483 13.71 -7.72 20.44
CA LEU A 483 13.19 -6.39 20.78
C LEU A 483 14.20 -5.65 21.66
N ARG A 484 14.64 -4.46 21.21
CA ARG A 484 15.62 -3.63 21.94
C ARG A 484 14.96 -2.75 23.02
N THR A 485 13.67 -2.45 22.89
CA THR A 485 12.88 -1.71 23.88
C THR A 485 11.50 -2.36 24.09
N LEU A 486 11.44 -3.30 25.03
CA LEU A 486 10.16 -3.85 25.52
C LEU A 486 9.51 -2.86 26.51
N GLY A 487 8.27 -2.44 26.22
CA GLY A 487 7.32 -2.17 27.30
C GLY A 487 6.47 -0.90 27.23
N LYS A 488 6.68 0.05 26.30
CA LYS A 488 5.83 1.27 26.25
C LYS A 488 5.39 1.76 24.88
N SER A 489 6.04 1.32 23.80
CA SER A 489 5.79 1.86 22.45
C SER A 489 5.30 0.81 21.45
N MET A 490 4.71 -0.30 21.91
CA MET A 490 4.31 -1.40 21.04
C MET A 490 2.80 -1.65 21.17
N THR A 491 2.06 -1.53 20.08
CA THR A 491 0.68 -2.01 20.01
C THR A 491 0.68 -3.47 19.59
N THR A 492 -0.13 -4.27 20.27
CA THR A 492 -0.42 -5.64 19.87
C THR A 492 -1.89 -5.77 19.56
N ILE A 493 -2.22 -6.50 18.51
CA ILE A 493 -3.60 -6.83 18.16
C ILE A 493 -3.84 -8.33 18.31
N ASP A 494 -5.05 -8.68 18.72
CA ASP A 494 -5.53 -10.05 18.63
C ASP A 494 -5.94 -10.42 17.20
N TRP A 495 -6.32 -11.68 17.03
CA TRP A 495 -6.75 -12.22 15.74
C TRP A 495 -7.91 -11.44 15.10
N TRP A 496 -8.78 -10.78 15.87
CA TRP A 496 -9.91 -9.99 15.33
C TRP A 496 -9.59 -8.50 15.17
N GLY A 497 -8.31 -8.14 15.30
CA GLY A 497 -7.82 -6.78 15.14
C GLY A 497 -8.01 -5.90 16.38
N ARG A 498 -8.38 -6.45 17.54
CA ARG A 498 -8.58 -5.65 18.76
C ARG A 498 -7.24 -5.47 19.47
N ARG A 499 -6.99 -4.26 19.96
CA ARG A 499 -5.79 -3.99 20.76
C ARG A 499 -5.80 -4.82 22.05
N VAL A 500 -4.68 -5.47 22.35
CA VAL A 500 -4.46 -6.23 23.59
C VAL A 500 -3.28 -5.66 24.37
N SER A 501 -3.29 -5.84 25.69
CA SER A 501 -2.33 -5.24 26.61
C SER A 501 -1.07 -6.07 26.84
N THR A 502 -1.02 -7.31 26.36
CA THR A 502 0.14 -8.19 26.53
C THR A 502 0.76 -8.46 25.18
N PRO A 503 1.94 -7.87 24.90
CA PRO A 503 2.66 -8.19 23.67
C PRO A 503 3.24 -9.61 23.69
N PRO A 504 3.54 -10.18 22.51
CA PRO A 504 4.37 -11.37 22.41
C PRO A 504 5.82 -11.09 22.85
N ASP A 505 6.58 -12.14 23.17
CA ASP A 505 7.99 -12.05 23.58
C ASP A 505 8.91 -11.56 22.43
N PHE A 506 8.45 -11.68 21.19
CA PHE A 506 9.10 -11.25 19.96
C PHE A 506 8.05 -10.62 19.03
N SER A 507 8.45 -9.67 18.18
CA SER A 507 7.57 -9.03 17.22
C SER A 507 7.40 -9.81 15.91
N SER A 508 8.43 -10.49 15.41
CA SER A 508 8.33 -11.20 14.13
C SER A 508 9.15 -12.50 14.09
N GLU A 509 8.79 -13.38 13.15
CA GLU A 509 9.40 -14.68 12.93
C GLU A 509 9.90 -14.79 11.49
N VAL A 510 11.19 -15.08 11.30
CA VAL A 510 11.74 -15.38 9.99
C VAL A 510 11.51 -16.86 9.71
N ILE A 511 10.74 -17.17 8.67
CA ILE A 511 10.36 -18.55 8.35
C ILE A 511 10.82 -18.97 6.96
N LEU A 512 11.08 -20.27 6.83
CA LEU A 512 10.98 -20.99 5.57
C LEU A 512 9.82 -21.97 5.69
N TRP A 513 8.82 -21.86 4.81
CA TRP A 513 7.67 -22.74 4.78
C TRP A 513 7.70 -23.59 3.50
N GLU A 514 7.88 -24.89 3.67
CA GLU A 514 7.73 -25.87 2.60
C GLU A 514 6.30 -26.41 2.65
N ARG A 515 5.45 -25.91 1.76
CA ARG A 515 4.01 -26.22 1.76
C ARG A 515 3.78 -27.68 1.38
N PRO A 516 3.01 -28.46 2.16
CA PRO A 516 2.71 -29.86 1.83
C PRO A 516 2.05 -30.04 0.46
N GLU A 517 1.21 -29.09 0.06
CA GLU A 517 0.50 -29.04 -1.22
C GLU A 517 1.36 -28.54 -2.40
N GLY A 518 2.59 -28.10 -2.13
CA GLY A 518 3.48 -27.51 -3.13
C GLY A 518 3.66 -26.01 -2.97
N GLY A 519 4.81 -25.52 -3.46
CA GLY A 519 5.25 -24.14 -3.30
C GLY A 519 6.12 -23.94 -2.04
N THR A 520 6.81 -22.82 -1.98
CA THR A 520 7.74 -22.53 -0.87
C THR A 520 7.73 -21.05 -0.54
N VAL A 521 7.71 -20.71 0.74
CA VAL A 521 7.70 -19.31 1.22
C VAL A 521 8.92 -19.04 2.08
N PHE A 522 9.65 -17.96 1.79
CA PHE A 522 10.62 -17.37 2.72
C PHE A 522 10.07 -16.01 3.17
N ASN A 523 9.86 -15.81 4.47
CA ASN A 523 9.18 -14.62 4.99
C ASN A 523 9.94 -14.06 6.19
N LEU A 524 10.21 -12.74 6.19
CA LEU A 524 10.85 -12.03 7.30
C LEU A 524 9.85 -11.44 8.31
N GLY A 525 8.59 -11.23 7.89
CA GLY A 525 7.51 -10.73 8.74
C GLY A 525 7.73 -9.30 9.27
N SER A 526 8.38 -8.42 8.51
CA SER A 526 8.53 -7.02 8.92
C SER A 526 8.57 -6.05 7.75
N ILE A 527 7.93 -4.88 7.91
CA ILE A 527 7.93 -3.82 6.88
C ILE A 527 9.35 -3.42 6.49
N ARG A 528 10.27 -3.43 7.47
CA ARG A 528 11.64 -2.97 7.29
C ARG A 528 12.59 -4.02 6.72
N SER A 529 12.08 -5.15 6.26
CA SER A 529 12.89 -6.27 5.78
C SER A 529 13.95 -5.85 4.75
N ALA A 530 13.64 -4.90 3.86
CA ALA A 530 14.59 -4.39 2.87
C ALA A 530 15.85 -3.75 3.51
N VAL A 531 15.74 -3.18 4.71
CA VAL A 531 16.89 -2.60 5.43
C VAL A 531 17.94 -3.68 5.75
N ALA A 532 17.56 -4.96 5.84
CA ALA A 532 18.49 -6.04 6.10
C ALA A 532 19.60 -6.14 5.03
N PHE A 533 19.39 -5.63 3.80
CA PHE A 533 20.41 -5.61 2.75
C PHE A 533 21.62 -4.71 3.05
N SER A 534 21.57 -3.85 4.08
CA SER A 534 22.77 -3.16 4.57
C SER A 534 23.72 -4.07 5.36
N ASP A 535 23.26 -5.27 5.76
CA ASP A 535 24.06 -6.30 6.41
C ASP A 535 24.56 -7.32 5.36
N PRO A 536 25.88 -7.41 5.09
CA PRO A 536 26.43 -8.37 4.13
C PRO A 536 26.05 -9.82 4.45
N LYS A 537 25.87 -10.17 5.73
CA LYS A 537 25.49 -11.53 6.13
C LYS A 537 24.08 -11.88 5.65
N PHE A 538 23.17 -10.91 5.67
CA PHE A 538 21.85 -11.07 5.10
C PHE A 538 21.90 -11.16 3.58
N GLY A 539 22.77 -10.40 2.92
CA GLY A 539 23.00 -10.53 1.48
C GLY A 539 23.37 -11.97 1.07
N VAL A 540 24.26 -12.62 1.84
CA VAL A 540 24.61 -14.03 1.62
C VAL A 540 23.43 -14.96 1.90
N LEU A 541 22.71 -14.78 3.01
CA LEU A 541 21.52 -15.55 3.34
C LEU A 541 20.47 -15.47 2.22
N PHE A 542 20.22 -14.26 1.70
CA PHE A 542 19.24 -14.03 0.66
C PHE A 542 19.67 -14.60 -0.69
N ALA A 543 20.96 -14.52 -1.03
CA ALA A 543 21.50 -15.21 -2.20
C ALA A 543 21.30 -16.74 -2.12
N ASN A 544 21.49 -17.34 -0.92
CA ASN A 544 21.22 -18.76 -0.71
C ASN A 544 19.72 -19.10 -0.86
N VAL A 545 18.81 -18.19 -0.47
CA VAL A 545 17.36 -18.34 -0.69
C VAL A 545 17.05 -18.35 -2.19
N LEU A 546 17.56 -17.36 -2.94
CA LEU A 546 17.35 -17.28 -4.38
C LEU A 546 17.94 -18.49 -5.12
N GLU A 547 19.14 -18.94 -4.73
CA GLU A 547 19.74 -20.16 -5.30
C GLU A 547 18.90 -21.40 -5.01
N ARG A 548 18.41 -21.57 -3.78
CA ARG A 548 17.48 -22.67 -3.43
C ARG A 548 16.21 -22.60 -4.27
N PHE A 549 15.75 -21.41 -4.63
CA PHE A 549 14.58 -21.20 -5.50
C PHE A 549 14.91 -21.29 -7.00
N GLY A 550 16.15 -21.67 -7.35
CA GLY A 550 16.57 -21.92 -8.72
C GLY A 550 16.95 -20.66 -9.50
N VAL A 551 17.19 -19.53 -8.81
CA VAL A 551 17.57 -18.27 -9.43
C VAL A 551 19.04 -17.97 -9.16
N ARG A 552 19.75 -17.54 -10.19
CA ARG A 552 21.15 -17.12 -10.13
C ARG A 552 21.34 -15.79 -10.85
N PRO A 553 22.36 -14.99 -10.52
CA PRO A 553 22.70 -13.80 -11.28
C PRO A 553 22.92 -14.12 -12.75
N THR A 554 22.33 -13.33 -13.65
CA THR A 554 22.44 -13.50 -15.11
C THR A 554 23.71 -12.89 -15.68
N SER A 555 24.24 -11.92 -14.96
CA SER A 555 25.58 -11.40 -15.16
C SER A 555 26.26 -11.43 -13.80
N VAL A 556 27.45 -12.03 -13.72
CA VAL A 556 28.40 -11.57 -12.69
C VAL A 556 28.62 -10.11 -13.05
N SER A 557 28.15 -9.19 -12.20
CA SER A 557 28.41 -7.78 -12.42
C SER A 557 29.90 -7.62 -12.71
N THR A 558 30.26 -7.25 -13.93
CA THR A 558 31.63 -6.84 -14.26
C THR A 558 31.99 -5.52 -13.57
N HIS A 559 31.05 -4.93 -12.81
CA HIS A 559 31.27 -3.81 -11.90
C HIS A 559 31.52 -4.24 -10.45
N LEU A 560 31.61 -5.55 -10.17
CA LEU A 560 32.29 -6.06 -8.97
C LEU A 560 33.73 -6.36 -9.36
N VAL A 561 34.59 -5.36 -9.27
CA VAL A 561 36.03 -5.61 -9.27
C VAL A 561 36.31 -6.50 -8.06
N ALA A 562 37.07 -7.58 -8.21
CA ALA A 562 37.30 -8.55 -7.13
C ALA A 562 37.70 -7.86 -5.80
N ALA A 563 37.44 -8.48 -4.64
CA ALA A 563 37.86 -7.93 -3.33
C ALA A 563 39.36 -7.57 -3.29
N SER A 564 40.17 -8.23 -4.12
CA SER A 564 41.59 -7.93 -4.35
C SER A 564 41.86 -6.54 -4.95
N ALA A 565 40.86 -5.86 -5.51
CA ALA A 565 40.97 -4.49 -6.01
C ALA A 565 40.90 -3.45 -4.90
N ALA A 566 40.40 -3.82 -3.72
CA ALA A 566 40.49 -2.95 -2.54
C ALA A 566 41.90 -2.95 -1.91
N ASP A 567 42.78 -3.88 -2.31
CA ASP A 567 44.19 -3.96 -1.96
C ASP A 567 45.02 -3.24 -3.03
N LEU A 568 45.10 -1.92 -2.87
CA LEU A 568 45.72 -0.98 -3.81
C LEU A 568 47.25 -1.05 -3.78
N ASP A 569 47.84 -1.48 -2.67
CA ASP A 569 49.29 -1.65 -2.54
C ASP A 569 49.77 -3.10 -2.76
N GLY A 570 48.84 -4.06 -2.80
CA GLY A 570 49.09 -5.45 -3.13
C GLY A 570 49.70 -6.26 -1.98
N ASP A 571 49.59 -5.78 -0.73
CA ASP A 571 50.16 -6.45 0.44
C ASP A 571 49.29 -7.60 0.99
N GLY A 572 48.08 -7.78 0.43
CA GLY A 572 47.12 -8.81 0.80
C GLY A 572 46.25 -8.45 2.01
N ILE A 573 46.31 -7.23 2.52
CA ILE A 573 45.51 -6.70 3.63
C ILE A 573 44.97 -5.32 3.24
N VAL A 574 43.64 -5.16 3.20
CA VAL A 574 43.05 -3.84 2.98
C VAL A 574 43.20 -3.01 4.26
N GLY A 575 44.22 -2.17 4.31
CA GLY A 575 44.68 -1.44 5.48
C GLY A 575 44.73 0.07 5.27
N PHE A 576 45.34 0.78 6.22
CA PHE A 576 45.45 2.24 6.15
C PHE A 576 46.30 2.70 4.95
N SER A 577 47.24 1.87 4.49
CA SER A 577 48.07 2.14 3.32
C SER A 577 47.26 2.22 2.03
N ASP A 578 46.24 1.36 1.85
CA ASP A 578 45.31 1.45 0.72
C ASP A 578 44.51 2.74 0.73
N PHE A 579 44.06 3.19 1.91
CA PHE A 579 43.35 4.47 2.03
C PHE A 579 44.24 5.66 1.68
N VAL A 580 45.53 5.59 1.99
CA VAL A 580 46.51 6.60 1.59
C VAL A 580 46.73 6.56 0.07
N ALA A 581 46.82 5.37 -0.52
CA ALA A 581 46.93 5.19 -1.97
C ALA A 581 45.68 5.74 -2.70
N PHE A 582 44.49 5.45 -2.16
CA PHE A 582 43.21 5.96 -2.65
C PHE A 582 43.13 7.49 -2.57
N ALA A 583 43.45 8.08 -1.41
CA ALA A 583 43.41 9.53 -1.22
C ALA A 583 44.35 10.28 -2.18
N ALA A 584 45.48 9.67 -2.55
CA ALA A 584 46.38 10.23 -3.56
C ALA A 584 45.80 10.20 -4.98
N ALA A 585 44.83 9.33 -5.24
CA ALA A 585 44.20 9.10 -6.54
C ALA A 585 42.78 9.68 -6.68
N PHE A 586 42.16 10.14 -5.59
CA PHE A 586 40.82 10.72 -5.57
C PHE A 586 40.67 11.88 -6.57
N GLU A 587 39.58 11.87 -7.34
CA GLU A 587 39.29 12.81 -8.44
C GLU A 587 40.34 12.87 -9.57
N LYS A 588 41.24 11.89 -9.66
CA LYS A 588 42.19 11.73 -10.76
C LYS A 588 41.77 10.57 -11.66
N ARG A 589 42.21 10.59 -12.93
CA ARG A 589 42.14 9.41 -13.81
C ARG A 589 43.21 8.41 -13.39
N ALA A 590 42.90 7.55 -12.42
CA ALA A 590 43.79 6.52 -11.93
C ALA A 590 43.05 5.18 -11.93
N ALA A 591 43.20 4.40 -13.00
CA ALA A 591 42.54 3.10 -13.16
C ALA A 591 42.87 2.10 -12.05
N ALA A 592 43.98 2.30 -11.33
CA ALA A 592 44.34 1.47 -10.18
C ALA A 592 43.47 1.75 -8.94
N ALA A 593 42.91 2.95 -8.78
CA ALA A 593 42.07 3.35 -7.64
C ALA A 593 40.58 3.44 -7.98
N ASP A 594 40.23 3.15 -9.23
CA ASP A 594 38.86 2.92 -9.72
C ASP A 594 38.47 1.49 -9.34
N VAL A 595 38.23 1.29 -8.05
CA VAL A 595 38.03 -0.04 -7.45
C VAL A 595 36.63 -0.58 -7.69
N ASN A 596 35.72 0.22 -8.24
CA ASN A 596 34.41 -0.23 -8.71
C ASN A 596 34.32 -0.40 -10.25
N GLY A 597 35.37 0.00 -10.99
CA GLY A 597 35.47 -0.17 -12.43
C GLY A 597 34.49 0.69 -13.24
N ASP A 598 34.08 1.84 -12.70
CA ASP A 598 33.14 2.77 -13.35
C ASP A 598 33.83 3.81 -14.26
N GLY A 599 35.16 3.81 -14.29
CA GLY A 599 35.99 4.70 -15.10
C GLY A 599 36.37 6.01 -14.41
N THR A 600 35.96 6.20 -13.14
CA THR A 600 36.23 7.39 -12.33
C THR A 600 36.61 7.02 -10.90
N VAL A 601 37.42 7.85 -10.24
CA VAL A 601 37.79 7.65 -8.82
C VAL A 601 37.01 8.63 -7.96
N THR A 602 35.94 8.17 -7.35
CA THR A 602 34.93 8.99 -6.65
C THR A 602 34.66 8.49 -5.23
N PHE A 603 33.70 9.10 -4.54
CA PHE A 603 33.28 8.63 -3.21
C PHE A 603 32.70 7.19 -3.24
N ALA A 604 32.20 6.72 -4.39
CA ALA A 604 31.73 5.35 -4.53
C ALA A 604 32.87 4.33 -4.36
N ASP A 605 34.04 4.61 -4.92
CA ASP A 605 35.26 3.83 -4.75
C ASP A 605 35.76 3.82 -3.31
N PHE A 606 35.63 4.95 -2.61
CA PHE A 606 35.95 5.04 -1.18
C PHE A 606 35.06 4.10 -0.35
N LEU A 607 33.75 4.10 -0.61
CA LEU A 607 32.81 3.23 0.09
C LEU A 607 33.09 1.76 -0.18
N TYR A 608 33.49 1.44 -1.42
CA TYR A 608 33.93 0.11 -1.80
C TYR A 608 35.18 -0.32 -1.01
N LEU A 609 36.23 0.52 -1.00
CA LEU A 609 37.46 0.28 -0.24
C LEU A 609 37.16 0.08 1.26
N ALA A 610 36.26 0.90 1.82
CA ALA A 610 35.88 0.87 3.23
C ALA A 610 35.11 -0.37 3.65
N GLN A 611 34.37 -1.00 2.73
CA GLN A 611 33.70 -2.27 2.99
C GLN A 611 34.70 -3.39 3.35
N TYR A 612 35.92 -3.32 2.84
CA TYR A 612 36.95 -4.35 2.99
C TYR A 612 38.02 -4.00 4.03
N PHE A 613 37.96 -2.83 4.68
CA PHE A 613 38.96 -2.42 5.65
C PHE A 613 39.16 -3.46 6.78
N GLY A 614 40.42 -3.84 7.00
CA GLY A 614 40.83 -4.85 7.99
C GLY A 614 40.70 -6.29 7.51
N GLN A 615 40.29 -6.54 6.26
CA GLN A 615 40.18 -7.88 5.69
C GLN A 615 41.45 -8.29 4.95
N ARG A 616 41.71 -9.61 4.92
CA ARG A 616 42.72 -10.21 4.03
C ARG A 616 42.06 -10.55 2.70
N VAL A 617 42.72 -10.19 1.60
CA VAL A 617 42.25 -10.47 0.24
C VAL A 617 43.34 -11.20 -0.55
N GLU A 618 42.96 -11.96 -1.57
CA GLU A 618 43.94 -12.66 -2.40
C GLU A 618 44.79 -11.64 -3.17
N ALA A 619 46.11 -11.64 -2.92
CA ALA A 619 47.03 -10.75 -3.61
C ALA A 619 46.97 -10.97 -5.13
N VAL A 620 46.71 -9.89 -5.88
CA VAL A 620 46.74 -9.93 -7.35
C VAL A 620 48.19 -10.19 -7.78
N LYS A 621 48.51 -11.42 -8.19
CA LYS A 621 49.81 -11.70 -8.80
C LYS A 621 49.91 -10.87 -10.08
N PRO A 622 50.98 -10.07 -10.27
CA PRO A 622 51.18 -9.37 -11.52
C PRO A 622 51.27 -10.40 -12.65
N ALA A 623 50.42 -10.25 -13.66
CA ALA A 623 50.53 -10.99 -14.91
C ALA A 623 51.89 -10.64 -15.54
N GLY A 624 52.72 -11.67 -15.74
CA GLY A 624 54.05 -11.54 -16.33
C GLY A 624 54.04 -11.30 -17.84
#